data_AF-A0A7W0C646-F1
#
_entry.id   AF-A0A7W0C646-F1
#
_cell.length_a   1.000
_cell.length_b   1.000
_cell.length_c   1.000
_cell.angle_alpha   90.00
_cell.angle_beta   90.00
_cell.angle_gamma   90.00
#
_symmetry.space_group_name_H-M   'P 1'
#
loop_
_entity.id
_entity.type
_entity.pdbx_description
1 polymer ?
#
loop_
_entity_poly.entity_id
_entity_poly.type
_entity_poly.pdbx_seq_one_letter_code
_entity_poly.pdbx_strand_id
1 'polypeptide(L)'
;MKDIIKKCLPTYEVVRKIGSGVYGVVYHVKDNLKERAVKVVPIMVERSLSHLTPGDLDSKISHDFYAIQEYYDKIKGEGVIEIYDFHLVDKQVSKQEARAHLVILMEFCPYNLLDRVLDHFPLPPEEAENLMLELAEILNRLSDRTSESFIVKDLKPSNLLINQHNRLIIGDLGGLERISSTSVSSSAQFTPNWSAPELLAHSSQAGISSLVFSYGFVSYFIWAGALPYEQETFSERLRRIKEHDLEFTRSDLPFGIQILISQCLNFRPQDRPRDFEAILAHLRGSASFVETGTGGASRIAEPQLPGPAMTDIAEQLSSIAPAPGPRYRKKTGSEQQAAKDKPQVLPAASGPHQPGDNWVEPTIGMVFTWVPTGVFQMGCGTWDGKGNRDEMPVHEVFIDGFWLAKYTVTQEQWKKVASSTLWQKMRGKNPAWFKRSGLYPVEQVSWHDARDFIQKLTAMNKGRYHFRLPTEAEWEYACRSGGGQEKYPGNKPLDKIAWYSANSGMSTHPVGGLEPNGLDLHDMAGNVYEWCEDTYHEEAYGRHGYKNPIYSGEGSRRVIRGGSWCNFPTELRCTYRASVNADFKGNYLGFRVVMTPVSQKRKS
;
A
#
# COMPACT_ATOMS: atom_id res chain seq x y z
N MET A 1 13.43 -17.56 10.51
CA MET A 1 14.45 -16.54 10.14
C MET A 1 15.53 -16.29 11.20
N LYS A 2 15.19 -16.14 12.50
CA LYS A 2 16.21 -15.89 13.55
C LYS A 2 17.27 -17.00 13.62
N ASP A 3 16.87 -18.26 13.44
CA ASP A 3 17.81 -19.40 13.42
C ASP A 3 18.81 -19.31 12.27
N ILE A 4 18.38 -18.79 11.11
CA ILE A 4 19.25 -18.58 9.94
C ILE A 4 20.33 -17.55 10.27
N ILE A 5 19.96 -16.44 10.90
CA ILE A 5 20.90 -15.42 11.36
C ILE A 5 21.88 -16.03 12.37
N LYS A 6 21.39 -16.82 13.33
CA LYS A 6 22.23 -17.44 14.36
C LYS A 6 23.22 -18.46 13.80
N LYS A 7 22.89 -19.14 12.70
CA LYS A 7 23.80 -20.08 12.01
C LYS A 7 25.03 -19.39 11.43
N CYS A 8 24.88 -18.21 10.83
CA CYS A 8 25.99 -17.50 10.18
C CYS A 8 26.62 -16.40 11.05
N LEU A 9 25.86 -15.85 12.00
CA LEU A 9 26.28 -14.76 12.89
C LEU A 9 26.03 -15.15 14.36
N PRO A 10 26.74 -16.17 14.88
CA PRO A 10 26.43 -16.77 16.18
C PRO A 10 26.64 -15.84 17.39
N THR A 11 27.44 -14.78 17.23
CA THR A 11 27.70 -13.79 18.29
C THR A 11 26.67 -12.67 18.34
N TYR A 12 25.84 -12.53 17.29
CA TYR A 12 24.80 -11.51 17.22
C TYR A 12 23.46 -12.04 17.71
N GLU A 13 22.82 -11.29 18.61
CA GLU A 13 21.46 -11.53 19.07
C GLU A 13 20.47 -10.68 18.27
N VAL A 14 19.31 -11.26 17.93
CA VAL A 14 18.24 -10.54 17.23
C VAL A 14 17.41 -9.74 18.22
N VAL A 15 17.52 -8.42 18.16
CA VAL A 15 16.78 -7.48 19.04
C VAL A 15 15.32 -7.36 18.58
N ARG A 16 15.10 -6.95 17.33
CA ARG A 16 13.76 -6.77 16.75
C ARG A 16 13.77 -6.85 15.22
N LYS A 17 12.61 -7.10 14.61
CA LYS A 17 12.41 -6.91 13.17
C LYS A 17 12.26 -5.41 12.88
N ILE A 18 13.02 -4.89 11.93
CA ILE A 18 12.96 -3.48 11.48
C ILE A 18 11.91 -3.32 10.39
N GLY A 19 11.88 -4.22 9.40
CA GLY A 19 10.97 -4.13 8.27
C GLY A 19 10.96 -5.38 7.41
N SER A 20 10.03 -5.46 6.47
CA SER A 20 9.99 -6.50 5.43
C SER A 20 9.57 -5.90 4.10
N GLY A 21 10.24 -6.29 3.03
CA GLY A 21 9.92 -5.89 1.66
C GLY A 21 9.90 -7.08 0.71
N VAL A 22 9.75 -6.78 -0.58
CA VAL A 22 9.72 -7.79 -1.67
C VAL A 22 10.97 -8.67 -1.65
N TYR A 23 12.13 -8.07 -1.34
CA TYR A 23 13.42 -8.73 -1.33
C TYR A 23 13.86 -9.19 0.08
N GLY A 24 12.93 -9.49 0.98
CA GLY A 24 13.25 -10.13 2.27
C GLY A 24 13.00 -9.28 3.51
N VAL A 25 13.54 -9.72 4.65
CA VAL A 25 13.24 -9.19 5.98
C VAL A 25 14.49 -8.61 6.63
N VAL A 26 14.38 -7.42 7.22
CA VAL A 26 15.49 -6.73 7.91
C VAL A 26 15.30 -6.82 9.42
N TYR A 27 16.36 -7.20 10.13
CA TYR A 27 16.41 -7.33 11.58
C TYR A 27 17.48 -6.40 12.18
N HIS A 28 17.18 -5.81 13.32
CA HIS A 28 18.18 -5.20 14.19
C HIS A 28 18.83 -6.30 15.00
N VAL A 29 20.16 -6.38 14.93
CA VAL A 29 20.95 -7.34 15.65
C VAL A 29 22.04 -6.64 16.47
N LYS A 30 22.43 -7.26 17.57
CA LYS A 30 23.41 -6.70 18.49
C LYS A 30 24.33 -7.79 19.03
N ASP A 31 25.62 -7.50 19.05
CA ASP A 31 26.63 -8.23 19.83
C ASP A 31 27.10 -7.29 20.96
N ASN A 32 27.88 -7.81 21.90
CA ASN A 32 28.44 -7.11 23.06
C ASN A 32 29.13 -5.78 22.73
N LEU A 33 29.60 -5.61 21.49
CA LEU A 33 30.34 -4.42 21.05
C LEU A 33 29.67 -3.61 19.93
N LYS A 34 28.72 -4.19 19.18
CA LYS A 34 28.26 -3.61 17.91
C LYS A 34 26.77 -3.80 17.70
N GLU A 35 26.11 -2.75 17.21
CA GLU A 35 24.76 -2.83 16.65
C GLU A 35 24.82 -2.84 15.13
N ARG A 36 24.04 -3.72 14.51
CA ARG A 36 24.01 -3.96 13.07
C ARG A 36 22.60 -4.23 12.60
N ALA A 37 22.39 -4.12 11.29
CA ALA A 37 21.20 -4.64 10.64
C ALA A 37 21.55 -5.89 9.83
N VAL A 38 20.61 -6.82 9.75
CA VAL A 38 20.74 -8.04 8.94
C VAL A 38 19.53 -8.14 8.03
N LYS A 39 19.76 -8.15 6.71
CA LYS A 39 18.73 -8.43 5.70
C LYS A 39 18.81 -9.90 5.29
N VAL A 40 17.72 -10.62 5.47
CA VAL A 40 17.59 -12.03 5.07
C VAL A 40 16.70 -12.11 3.83
N VAL A 41 17.27 -12.55 2.72
CA VAL A 41 16.66 -12.62 1.39
C VAL A 41 16.49 -14.09 1.00
N PRO A 42 15.26 -14.60 0.85
CA PRO A 42 15.06 -15.94 0.32
C PRO A 42 15.38 -15.96 -1.18
N ILE A 43 16.19 -16.93 -1.62
CA ILE A 43 16.52 -17.19 -3.02
C ILE A 43 15.94 -18.54 -3.40
N MET A 44 15.21 -18.59 -4.52
CA MET A 44 14.65 -19.82 -5.08
C MET A 44 14.95 -19.83 -6.57
N VAL A 45 15.48 -20.92 -7.13
CA VAL A 45 15.67 -21.11 -8.57
C VAL A 45 14.88 -22.35 -8.97
N GLU A 46 13.93 -22.21 -9.88
CA GLU A 46 13.17 -23.34 -10.43
C GLU A 46 13.83 -23.90 -11.69
N ARG A 47 13.58 -25.19 -11.95
CA ARG A 47 14.00 -25.86 -13.17
C ARG A 47 13.36 -25.19 -14.39
N SER A 48 14.18 -24.88 -15.38
CA SER A 48 13.73 -24.26 -16.63
C SER A 48 14.45 -24.88 -17.82
N LEU A 49 14.10 -24.47 -19.03
CA LEU A 49 14.81 -24.86 -20.26
C LEU A 49 16.31 -24.49 -20.21
N SER A 50 16.70 -23.50 -19.39
CA SER A 50 18.09 -23.07 -19.18
C SER A 50 18.78 -23.71 -17.98
N HIS A 51 18.05 -24.44 -17.12
CA HIS A 51 18.59 -25.12 -15.93
C HIS A 51 18.00 -26.54 -15.87
N LEU A 52 18.62 -27.47 -16.59
CA LEU A 52 18.06 -28.81 -16.82
C LEU A 52 18.45 -29.81 -15.73
N THR A 53 19.56 -29.58 -15.04
CA THR A 53 20.12 -30.47 -14.02
C THR A 53 20.18 -29.81 -12.64
N PRO A 54 20.22 -30.59 -11.55
CA PRO A 54 20.49 -30.06 -10.21
C PRO A 54 21.81 -29.27 -10.11
N GLY A 55 22.84 -29.63 -10.89
CA GLY A 55 24.10 -28.90 -10.94
C GLY A 55 23.97 -27.49 -11.54
N ASP A 56 23.07 -27.33 -12.52
CA ASP A 56 22.77 -26.01 -13.11
C ASP A 56 22.05 -25.10 -12.12
N LEU A 57 21.14 -25.66 -11.32
CA LEU A 57 20.43 -24.93 -10.27
C LEU A 57 21.37 -24.48 -9.15
N ASP A 58 22.29 -25.35 -8.72
CA ASP A 58 23.30 -25.01 -7.71
C ASP A 58 24.28 -23.92 -8.19
N SER A 59 24.70 -24.03 -9.45
CA SER A 59 25.56 -23.03 -10.09
C SER A 59 24.84 -21.69 -10.22
N LYS A 60 23.54 -21.69 -10.53
CA LYS A 60 22.75 -20.46 -10.65
C LYS A 60 22.60 -19.73 -9.33
N ILE A 61 22.28 -20.42 -8.23
CA ILE A 61 22.22 -19.79 -6.90
C ILE A 61 23.57 -19.18 -6.53
N SER A 62 24.65 -19.93 -6.76
CA SER A 62 26.00 -19.46 -6.43
C SER A 62 26.38 -18.24 -7.28
N HIS A 63 26.05 -18.25 -8.57
CA HIS A 63 26.26 -17.11 -9.46
C HIS A 63 25.46 -15.87 -9.02
N ASP A 64 24.18 -16.02 -8.66
CA ASP A 64 23.37 -14.89 -8.17
C ASP A 64 23.94 -14.29 -6.88
N PHE A 65 24.41 -15.16 -5.97
CA PHE A 65 25.09 -14.73 -4.75
C PHE A 65 26.33 -13.87 -5.05
N TYR A 66 27.25 -14.36 -5.89
CA TYR A 66 28.46 -13.61 -6.24
C TYR A 66 28.15 -12.33 -7.04
N ALA A 67 27.15 -12.34 -7.92
CA ALA A 67 26.75 -11.17 -8.69
C ALA A 67 26.25 -10.03 -7.78
N ILE A 68 25.60 -10.36 -6.66
CA ILE A 68 25.16 -9.37 -5.66
C ILE A 68 26.36 -8.82 -4.90
N GLN A 69 27.28 -9.67 -4.45
CA GLN A 69 28.50 -9.23 -3.77
C GLN A 69 29.29 -8.27 -4.65
N GLU A 70 29.55 -8.66 -5.91
CA GLU A 70 30.26 -7.83 -6.88
C GLU A 70 29.55 -6.50 -7.14
N TYR A 71 28.21 -6.51 -7.19
CA TYR A 71 27.42 -5.29 -7.36
C TYR A 71 27.57 -4.35 -6.16
N TYR A 72 27.41 -4.84 -4.93
CA TYR A 72 27.56 -4.02 -3.73
C TYR A 72 29.00 -3.52 -3.54
N ASP A 73 30.00 -4.31 -3.93
CA ASP A 73 31.39 -3.89 -3.93
C ASP A 73 31.70 -2.75 -4.90
N LYS A 74 31.01 -2.70 -6.05
CA LYS A 74 31.15 -1.62 -7.04
C LYS A 74 30.55 -0.30 -6.57
N ILE A 75 29.47 -0.36 -5.78
CA ILE A 75 28.71 0.84 -5.39
C ILE A 75 29.09 1.38 -4.00
N LYS A 76 29.90 0.66 -3.21
CA LYS A 76 30.29 1.08 -1.86
C LYS A 76 30.96 2.46 -1.86
N GLY A 77 30.66 3.24 -0.82
CA GLY A 77 31.19 4.58 -0.66
C GLY A 77 30.34 5.43 0.28
N GLU A 78 30.77 6.67 0.47
CA GLU A 78 30.08 7.62 1.31
C GLU A 78 28.63 7.86 0.84
N GLY A 79 27.69 7.74 1.78
CA GLY A 79 26.26 7.91 1.51
C GLY A 79 25.54 6.67 0.97
N VAL A 80 26.24 5.54 0.84
CA VAL A 80 25.64 4.23 0.54
C VAL A 80 25.74 3.34 1.77
N ILE A 81 24.72 2.53 2.02
CA ILE A 81 24.69 1.62 3.16
C ILE A 81 25.95 0.74 3.21
N GLU A 82 26.65 0.75 4.34
CA GLU A 82 27.83 -0.09 4.51
C GLU A 82 27.42 -1.55 4.67
N ILE A 83 27.97 -2.41 3.81
CA ILE A 83 27.81 -3.85 3.90
C ILE A 83 29.09 -4.44 4.49
N TYR A 84 28.95 -5.19 5.58
CA TYR A 84 30.06 -5.81 6.30
C TYR A 84 30.34 -7.24 5.84
N ASP A 85 29.28 -8.00 5.53
CA ASP A 85 29.43 -9.40 5.14
C ASP A 85 28.21 -9.93 4.37
N PHE A 86 28.42 -11.01 3.63
CA PHE A 86 27.40 -11.77 2.92
C PHE A 86 27.53 -13.25 3.24
N HIS A 87 26.42 -13.90 3.55
CA HIS A 87 26.37 -15.35 3.75
C HIS A 87 25.30 -15.99 2.89
N LEU A 88 25.63 -17.14 2.31
CA LEU A 88 24.66 -18.04 1.68
C LEU A 88 24.38 -19.21 2.62
N VAL A 89 23.17 -19.29 3.15
CA VAL A 89 22.80 -20.20 4.23
C VAL A 89 21.68 -21.14 3.79
N ASP A 90 21.66 -22.36 4.34
CA ASP A 90 20.61 -23.37 4.12
C ASP A 90 20.36 -23.67 2.63
N LYS A 91 21.44 -23.75 1.83
CA LYS A 91 21.37 -24.12 0.41
C LYS A 91 20.90 -25.58 0.27
N GLN A 92 19.74 -25.77 -0.35
CA GLN A 92 19.12 -27.06 -0.66
C GLN A 92 18.86 -27.14 -2.15
N VAL A 93 19.26 -28.25 -2.77
CA VAL A 93 19.11 -28.46 -4.21
C VAL A 93 18.33 -29.75 -4.45
N SER A 94 17.25 -29.65 -5.20
CA SER A 94 16.41 -30.78 -5.61
C SER A 94 16.39 -30.94 -7.13
N LYS A 95 15.63 -31.92 -7.64
CA LYS A 95 15.45 -32.12 -9.09
C LYS A 95 14.61 -31.02 -9.75
N GLN A 96 13.80 -30.29 -8.99
CA GLN A 96 12.83 -29.31 -9.53
C GLN A 96 13.19 -27.87 -9.16
N GLU A 97 13.93 -27.67 -8.07
CA GLU A 97 14.24 -26.35 -7.56
C GLU A 97 15.50 -26.38 -6.67
N ALA A 98 16.15 -25.25 -6.54
CA ALA A 98 17.11 -24.98 -5.49
C ALA A 98 16.65 -23.80 -4.64
N ARG A 99 16.88 -23.87 -3.32
CA ARG A 99 16.49 -22.86 -2.35
C ARG A 99 17.68 -22.51 -1.46
N ALA A 100 17.83 -21.25 -1.11
CA ALA A 100 18.84 -20.78 -0.16
C ALA A 100 18.37 -19.48 0.51
N HIS A 101 19.09 -19.04 1.53
CA HIS A 101 18.92 -17.72 2.11
C HIS A 101 20.20 -16.93 1.96
N LEU A 102 20.10 -15.77 1.32
CA LEU A 102 21.16 -14.76 1.35
C LEU A 102 20.98 -13.91 2.60
N VAL A 103 22.01 -13.83 3.42
CA VAL A 103 22.07 -13.00 4.62
C VAL A 103 23.09 -11.89 4.37
N ILE A 104 22.66 -10.64 4.50
CA ILE A 104 23.49 -9.46 4.29
C ILE A 104 23.62 -8.74 5.64
N LEU A 105 24.84 -8.66 6.18
CA LEU A 105 25.15 -7.91 7.39
C LEU A 105 25.53 -6.48 7.02
N MET A 106 24.85 -5.49 7.58
CA MET A 106 24.99 -4.09 7.17
C MET A 106 24.93 -3.12 8.36
N GLU A 107 25.26 -1.85 8.10
CA GLU A 107 25.11 -0.76 9.07
C GLU A 107 23.67 -0.69 9.60
N PHE A 108 23.52 -0.38 10.89
CA PHE A 108 22.21 -0.16 11.48
C PHE A 108 21.80 1.31 11.37
N CYS A 109 20.75 1.56 10.59
CA CYS A 109 20.09 2.85 10.52
C CYS A 109 18.80 2.81 11.35
N PRO A 110 18.67 3.61 12.43
CA PRO A 110 17.53 3.53 13.34
C PRO A 110 16.19 4.00 12.75
N TYR A 111 16.20 4.87 11.74
CA TYR A 111 15.02 5.39 11.07
C TYR A 111 15.34 5.72 9.60
N ASN A 112 14.29 5.98 8.81
CA ASN A 112 14.40 6.42 7.42
C ASN A 112 13.99 7.90 7.27
N LEU A 113 14.17 8.48 6.09
CA LEU A 113 13.87 9.88 5.81
C LEU A 113 12.37 10.17 5.92
N LEU A 114 11.50 9.20 5.57
CA LEU A 114 10.04 9.34 5.75
C LEU A 114 9.72 9.61 7.22
N ASP A 115 10.21 8.73 8.11
CA ASP A 115 9.98 8.85 9.56
C ASP A 115 10.62 10.14 10.10
N ARG A 116 11.85 10.45 9.68
CA ARG A 116 12.56 11.67 10.09
C ARG A 116 11.80 12.95 9.76
N VAL A 117 11.30 13.07 8.53
CA VAL A 117 10.53 14.25 8.10
C VAL A 117 9.22 14.32 8.87
N LEU A 118 8.47 13.22 8.97
CA LEU A 118 7.13 13.23 9.56
C LEU A 118 7.15 13.43 11.09
N ASP A 119 8.10 12.83 11.80
CA ASP A 119 8.20 12.93 13.27
C ASP A 119 8.65 14.33 13.73
N HIS A 120 9.32 15.08 12.86
CA HIS A 120 9.91 16.39 13.16
C HIS A 120 9.35 17.52 12.29
N PHE A 121 8.24 17.29 11.59
CA PHE A 121 7.67 18.28 10.69
C PHE A 121 7.06 19.49 11.46
N PRO A 122 7.28 20.74 11.00
CA PRO A 122 8.17 21.13 9.89
C PRO A 122 9.64 21.07 10.30
N LEU A 123 10.49 20.55 9.41
CA LEU A 123 11.94 20.58 9.63
C LEU A 123 12.45 22.02 9.63
N PRO A 124 13.42 22.38 10.50
CA PRO A 124 14.13 23.65 10.42
C PRO A 124 14.70 23.90 9.01
N PRO A 125 14.66 25.13 8.47
CA PRO A 125 15.14 25.43 7.11
C PRO A 125 16.56 24.92 6.81
N GLU A 126 17.49 25.15 7.73
CA GLU A 126 18.88 24.67 7.61
C GLU A 126 18.95 23.15 7.53
N GLU A 127 18.13 22.43 8.30
CA GLU A 127 18.08 20.97 8.27
C GLU A 127 17.52 20.46 6.93
N ALA A 128 16.42 21.06 6.46
CA ALA A 128 15.80 20.70 5.19
C ALA A 128 16.74 20.94 4.00
N GLU A 129 17.45 22.07 4.01
CA GLU A 129 18.46 22.40 3.00
C GLU A 129 19.66 21.44 3.04
N ASN A 130 20.16 21.12 4.24
CA ASN A 130 21.25 20.16 4.41
C ASN A 130 20.88 18.76 3.92
N LEU A 131 19.66 18.27 4.19
CA LEU A 131 19.18 16.98 3.68
C LEU A 131 19.08 16.97 2.15
N MET A 132 18.63 18.06 1.55
CA MET A 132 18.59 18.21 0.08
C MET A 132 19.98 18.22 -0.54
N LEU A 133 20.93 18.92 0.09
CA LEU A 133 22.32 19.01 -0.34
C LEU A 133 23.01 17.65 -0.22
N GLU A 134 22.91 17.00 0.95
CA GLU A 134 23.50 15.68 1.20
C GLU A 134 22.97 14.65 0.19
N LEU A 135 21.65 14.64 -0.06
CA LEU A 135 21.07 13.76 -1.08
C LEU A 135 21.63 14.04 -2.48
N ALA A 136 21.72 15.31 -2.90
CA ALA A 136 22.27 15.67 -4.20
C ALA A 136 23.75 15.25 -4.35
N GLU A 137 24.54 15.40 -3.29
CA GLU A 137 25.95 14.99 -3.29
C GLU A 137 26.11 13.47 -3.42
N ILE A 138 25.28 12.69 -2.72
CA ILE A 138 25.28 11.23 -2.83
C ILE A 138 24.90 10.83 -4.26
N LEU A 139 23.84 11.42 -4.82
CA LEU A 139 23.35 11.09 -6.15
C LEU A 139 24.35 11.50 -7.25
N ASN A 140 25.04 12.64 -7.11
CA ASN A 140 26.11 13.05 -8.01
C ASN A 140 27.27 12.04 -8.03
N ARG A 141 27.74 11.63 -6.85
CA ARG A 141 28.81 10.63 -6.75
C ARG A 141 28.40 9.29 -7.37
N LEU A 142 27.15 8.90 -7.27
CA LEU A 142 26.64 7.66 -7.84
C LEU A 142 26.43 7.76 -9.36
N SER A 143 26.01 8.93 -9.89
CA SER A 143 25.86 9.13 -11.33
C SER A 143 27.21 9.11 -12.06
N ASP A 144 28.27 9.65 -11.45
CA ASP A 144 29.60 9.78 -12.07
C ASP A 144 30.33 8.43 -12.20
N ARG A 145 29.88 7.40 -11.47
CA ARG A 145 30.57 6.10 -11.38
C ARG A 145 30.21 5.12 -12.49
N THR A 146 29.18 5.37 -13.30
CA THR A 146 28.70 4.38 -14.28
C THR A 146 28.32 5.01 -15.61
N SER A 147 29.09 4.71 -16.65
CA SER A 147 28.82 5.15 -18.01
C SER A 147 27.67 4.40 -18.70
N GLU A 148 27.24 3.22 -18.22
CA GLU A 148 26.26 2.39 -18.97
C GLU A 148 25.21 1.62 -18.14
N SER A 149 25.24 1.63 -16.80
CA SER A 149 24.21 0.94 -16.00
C SER A 149 23.73 1.78 -14.83
N PHE A 150 22.49 2.27 -14.91
CA PHE A 150 21.88 3.10 -13.87
C PHE A 150 21.79 2.34 -12.53
N ILE A 151 22.45 2.88 -11.51
CA ILE A 151 22.55 2.25 -10.18
C ILE A 151 21.26 2.49 -9.37
N VAL A 152 20.76 3.72 -9.27
CA VAL A 152 19.64 4.06 -8.38
C VAL A 152 18.31 3.96 -9.15
N LYS A 153 17.47 2.96 -8.89
CA LYS A 153 16.22 2.78 -9.65
C LYS A 153 14.94 3.22 -8.94
N ASP A 154 14.93 3.21 -7.60
CA ASP A 154 13.73 3.50 -6.79
C ASP A 154 14.08 4.47 -5.66
N LEU A 155 14.13 5.77 -6.00
CA LEU A 155 14.38 6.84 -5.03
C LEU A 155 13.07 7.25 -4.35
N LYS A 156 12.96 6.96 -3.06
CA LYS A 156 11.82 7.35 -2.20
C LYS A 156 12.25 7.51 -0.75
N PRO A 157 11.53 8.30 0.07
CA PRO A 157 11.95 8.57 1.45
C PRO A 157 12.11 7.34 2.34
N SER A 158 11.37 6.24 2.09
CA SER A 158 11.52 5.01 2.88
C SER A 158 12.75 4.17 2.54
N ASN A 159 13.39 4.39 1.38
CA ASN A 159 14.65 3.75 0.99
C ASN A 159 15.87 4.61 1.38
N LEU A 160 15.64 5.86 1.78
CA LEU A 160 16.66 6.79 2.28
C LEU A 160 16.71 6.64 3.80
N LEU A 161 17.82 6.15 4.32
CA LEU A 161 18.03 5.81 5.71
C LEU A 161 18.79 6.92 6.42
N ILE A 162 18.61 7.04 7.74
CA ILE A 162 19.42 7.93 8.57
C ILE A 162 20.18 7.07 9.56
N ASN A 163 21.51 7.20 9.58
CA ASN A 163 22.34 6.43 10.51
C ASN A 163 22.42 7.05 11.92
N GLN A 164 23.15 6.38 12.81
CA GLN A 164 23.34 6.83 14.19
C GLN A 164 24.04 8.18 14.33
N HIS A 165 24.73 8.64 13.28
CA HIS A 165 25.38 9.94 13.22
C HIS A 165 24.50 11.01 12.56
N ASN A 166 23.21 10.72 12.36
CA ASN A 166 22.23 11.60 11.71
C ASN A 166 22.60 11.98 10.26
N ARG A 167 23.31 11.10 9.55
CA ARG A 167 23.67 11.25 8.13
C ARG A 167 22.76 10.45 7.23
N LEU A 168 22.49 10.97 6.04
CA LEU A 168 21.66 10.34 5.02
C LEU A 168 22.42 9.22 4.30
N ILE A 169 21.78 8.07 4.17
CA ILE A 169 22.35 6.85 3.61
C ILE A 169 21.34 6.24 2.63
N ILE A 170 21.76 5.88 1.41
CA ILE A 170 20.89 5.14 0.49
C ILE A 170 20.93 3.65 0.86
N GLY A 171 19.77 3.10 1.24
CA GLY A 171 19.63 1.73 1.73
C GLY A 171 19.35 0.68 0.66
N ASP A 172 18.67 1.05 -0.43
CA ASP A 172 18.37 0.13 -1.53
C ASP A 172 18.67 0.77 -2.89
N LEU A 173 19.60 0.16 -3.62
CA LEU A 173 20.03 0.57 -4.95
C LEU A 173 19.57 -0.46 -6.02
N GLY A 174 18.68 -1.39 -5.69
CA GLY A 174 18.15 -2.35 -6.69
C GLY A 174 19.09 -3.51 -7.03
N GLY A 175 20.17 -3.71 -6.28
CA GLY A 175 21.08 -4.86 -6.45
C GLY A 175 20.39 -6.22 -6.34
N LEU A 176 19.27 -6.28 -5.61
CA LEU A 176 18.50 -7.50 -5.40
C LEU A 176 17.59 -7.87 -6.59
N GLU A 177 17.36 -6.94 -7.54
CA GLU A 177 16.69 -7.26 -8.82
C GLU A 177 17.54 -8.19 -9.70
N ARG A 178 18.85 -8.28 -9.44
CA ARG A 178 19.77 -9.17 -10.18
C ARG A 178 19.56 -10.65 -9.82
N ILE A 179 18.80 -10.94 -8.77
CA ILE A 179 18.34 -12.30 -8.46
C ILE A 179 17.23 -12.64 -9.46
N SER A 180 17.62 -13.14 -10.64
CA SER A 180 16.69 -13.49 -11.73
C SER A 180 15.78 -14.69 -11.43
N SER A 181 15.79 -15.17 -10.18
CA SER A 181 15.27 -16.46 -9.74
C SER A 181 14.10 -16.31 -8.75
N THR A 182 14.00 -15.16 -8.07
CA THR A 182 12.76 -14.79 -7.38
C THR A 182 11.64 -14.62 -8.41
N SER A 183 10.65 -15.51 -8.38
CA SER A 183 9.40 -15.49 -9.17
C SER A 183 8.49 -14.31 -8.79
N VAL A 184 9.05 -13.11 -8.87
CA VAL A 184 8.34 -11.84 -8.74
C VAL A 184 8.09 -11.38 -10.16
N SER A 185 6.82 -11.42 -10.57
CA SER A 185 6.36 -10.83 -11.82
C SER A 185 6.99 -9.44 -12.00
N SER A 186 7.58 -9.21 -13.17
CA SER A 186 8.24 -7.97 -13.62
C SER A 186 7.35 -6.71 -13.63
N SER A 187 6.16 -6.78 -13.05
CA SER A 187 5.17 -5.70 -12.91
C SER A 187 5.24 -4.94 -11.58
N ALA A 188 6.14 -5.31 -10.67
CA ALA A 188 6.27 -4.71 -9.33
C ALA A 188 7.42 -3.67 -9.21
N GLN A 189 7.79 -2.97 -10.30
CA GLN A 189 9.05 -2.22 -10.36
C GLN A 189 8.97 -0.70 -10.14
N PHE A 190 7.80 -0.09 -9.92
CA PHE A 190 7.72 1.36 -9.74
C PHE A 190 6.87 1.74 -8.53
N THR A 191 7.37 2.68 -7.73
CA THR A 191 6.60 3.36 -6.69
C THR A 191 5.98 4.61 -7.32
N PRO A 192 4.72 4.58 -7.82
CA PRO A 192 4.23 5.58 -8.78
C PRO A 192 4.33 7.01 -8.23
N ASN A 193 4.13 7.21 -6.93
CA ASN A 193 4.20 8.52 -6.28
C ASN A 193 5.58 9.19 -6.22
N TRP A 194 6.66 8.50 -6.59
CA TRP A 194 8.03 9.04 -6.56
C TRP A 194 8.76 8.94 -7.91
N SER A 195 8.21 8.18 -8.86
CA SER A 195 8.85 7.90 -10.15
C SER A 195 8.49 8.94 -11.21
N ALA A 196 9.41 9.15 -12.15
CA ALA A 196 9.20 10.04 -13.28
C ALA A 196 8.13 9.51 -14.26
N PRO A 197 7.35 10.41 -14.92
CA PRO A 197 6.26 10.02 -15.81
C PRO A 197 6.69 9.10 -16.96
N GLU A 198 7.89 9.31 -17.51
CA GLU A 198 8.39 8.53 -18.64
C GLU A 198 8.65 7.06 -18.31
N LEU A 199 8.88 6.72 -17.03
CA LEU A 199 9.07 5.34 -16.58
C LEU A 199 7.75 4.55 -16.52
N LEU A 200 6.61 5.26 -16.57
CA LEU A 200 5.29 4.67 -16.47
C LEU A 200 4.61 4.50 -17.83
N ALA A 201 5.03 5.27 -18.83
CA ALA A 201 4.40 5.30 -20.15
C ALA A 201 5.02 4.32 -21.16
N HIS A 202 6.29 3.94 -20.99
CA HIS A 202 7.03 3.13 -21.96
C HIS A 202 8.04 2.20 -21.28
N SER A 203 8.52 1.18 -22.00
CA SER A 203 9.66 0.31 -21.64
C SER A 203 11.01 1.07 -21.59
N SER A 204 11.00 2.33 -21.16
CA SER A 204 12.16 3.20 -21.05
C SER A 204 12.95 2.83 -19.80
N GLN A 205 14.28 2.74 -19.94
CA GLN A 205 15.16 2.52 -18.81
C GLN A 205 15.34 3.82 -18.00
N ALA A 206 15.44 3.69 -16.68
CA ALA A 206 15.73 4.81 -15.79
C ALA A 206 17.08 5.46 -16.14
N GLY A 207 17.10 6.79 -16.14
CA GLY A 207 18.29 7.62 -16.40
C GLY A 207 18.38 8.81 -15.46
N ILE A 208 19.45 9.60 -15.59
CA ILE A 208 19.76 10.74 -14.71
C ILE A 208 18.57 11.70 -14.60
N SER A 209 17.96 12.07 -15.72
CA SER A 209 16.80 12.97 -15.74
C SER A 209 15.58 12.43 -15.01
N SER A 210 15.33 11.12 -15.03
CA SER A 210 14.25 10.49 -14.27
C SER A 210 14.51 10.53 -12.76
N LEU A 211 15.77 10.40 -12.35
CA LEU A 211 16.16 10.49 -10.94
C LEU A 211 16.21 11.92 -10.43
N VAL A 212 16.55 12.89 -11.28
CA VAL A 212 16.37 14.32 -11.00
C VAL A 212 14.89 14.61 -10.70
N PHE A 213 13.96 14.01 -11.44
CA PHE A 213 12.54 14.15 -11.15
C PHE A 213 12.15 13.54 -9.79
N SER A 214 12.61 12.32 -9.49
CA SER A 214 12.40 11.71 -8.17
C SER A 214 13.02 12.52 -7.04
N TYR A 215 14.21 13.10 -7.25
CA TYR A 215 14.85 14.03 -6.33
C TYR A 215 13.99 15.28 -6.08
N GLY A 216 13.35 15.83 -7.12
CA GLY A 216 12.39 16.93 -6.99
C GLY A 216 11.24 16.59 -6.04
N PHE A 217 10.65 15.39 -6.14
CA PHE A 217 9.57 14.98 -5.23
C PHE A 217 10.07 14.73 -3.80
N VAL A 218 11.23 14.11 -3.63
CA VAL A 218 11.84 13.92 -2.30
C VAL A 218 12.16 15.27 -1.65
N SER A 219 12.70 16.21 -2.43
CA SER A 219 13.02 17.57 -1.98
C SER A 219 11.76 18.35 -1.58
N TYR A 220 10.70 18.29 -2.40
CA TYR A 220 9.41 18.85 -2.03
C TYR A 220 8.90 18.23 -0.73
N PHE A 221 8.99 16.90 -0.58
CA PHE A 221 8.55 16.20 0.61
C PHE A 221 9.34 16.59 1.87
N ILE A 222 10.67 16.76 1.79
CA ILE A 222 11.50 17.23 2.90
C ILE A 222 10.97 18.58 3.43
N TRP A 223 10.61 19.50 2.53
CA TRP A 223 10.12 20.82 2.91
C TRP A 223 8.65 20.86 3.33
N ALA A 224 7.79 20.11 2.63
CA ALA A 224 6.34 20.21 2.76
C ALA A 224 5.72 19.11 3.64
N GLY A 225 6.45 18.03 3.94
CA GLY A 225 5.97 16.87 4.69
C GLY A 225 4.90 16.04 3.96
N ALA A 226 4.65 16.37 2.69
CA ALA A 226 3.64 15.79 1.82
C ALA A 226 4.06 15.98 0.35
N LEU A 227 3.41 15.27 -0.59
CA LEU A 227 3.61 15.49 -2.03
C LEU A 227 2.79 16.70 -2.54
N PRO A 228 3.20 17.36 -3.65
CA PRO A 228 2.37 18.40 -4.24
C PRO A 228 1.05 17.78 -4.70
N TYR A 229 -0.07 18.49 -4.48
CA TYR A 229 -1.41 17.99 -4.80
C TYR A 229 -1.68 16.57 -4.25
N GLU A 230 -1.26 16.29 -3.01
CA GLU A 230 -1.36 14.95 -2.39
C GLU A 230 -2.78 14.35 -2.40
N GLN A 231 -3.80 15.20 -2.42
CA GLN A 231 -5.21 14.80 -2.47
C GLN A 231 -5.65 14.23 -3.83
N GLU A 232 -4.87 14.50 -4.88
CA GLU A 232 -5.13 14.10 -6.27
C GLU A 232 -4.46 12.76 -6.60
N THR A 233 -4.96 12.09 -7.64
CA THR A 233 -4.32 10.86 -8.16
C THR A 233 -2.94 11.18 -8.72
N PHE A 234 -2.07 10.19 -8.90
CA PHE A 234 -0.74 10.42 -9.49
C PHE A 234 -0.82 11.13 -10.86
N SER A 235 -1.67 10.63 -11.77
CA SER A 235 -1.87 11.24 -13.08
C SER A 235 -2.43 12.66 -13.00
N GLU A 236 -3.35 12.91 -12.07
CA GLU A 236 -3.93 14.24 -11.86
C GLU A 236 -2.94 15.20 -11.19
N ARG A 237 -2.12 14.73 -10.25
CA ARG A 237 -1.00 15.49 -9.67
C ARG A 237 -0.06 15.95 -10.76
N LEU A 238 0.36 15.05 -11.65
CA LEU A 238 1.23 15.41 -12.76
C LEU A 238 0.56 16.38 -13.72
N ARG A 239 -0.74 16.20 -13.99
CA ARG A 239 -1.53 17.14 -14.79
C ARG A 239 -1.58 18.53 -14.17
N ARG A 240 -1.83 18.63 -12.86
CA ARG A 240 -1.89 19.90 -12.12
C ARG A 240 -0.54 20.57 -11.99
N ILE A 241 0.54 19.82 -11.76
CA ILE A 241 1.92 20.35 -11.80
C ILE A 241 2.19 20.97 -13.18
N LYS A 242 1.71 20.34 -14.25
CA LYS A 242 1.86 20.83 -15.62
C LYS A 242 0.96 22.05 -15.94
N GLU A 243 -0.24 22.12 -15.37
CA GLU A 243 -1.27 23.13 -15.73
C GLU A 243 -1.29 24.35 -14.80
N HIS A 244 -0.88 24.21 -13.54
CA HIS A 244 -1.12 25.20 -12.48
C HIS A 244 0.14 25.59 -11.69
N ASP A 245 1.32 25.22 -12.18
CA ASP A 245 2.62 25.34 -11.50
C ASP A 245 2.65 24.64 -10.12
N LEU A 246 3.81 24.65 -9.47
CA LEU A 246 4.00 24.03 -8.16
C LEU A 246 3.60 25.00 -7.03
N GLU A 247 2.70 24.57 -6.14
CA GLU A 247 2.34 25.34 -4.95
C GLU A 247 3.26 25.02 -3.77
N PHE A 248 3.83 26.06 -3.16
CA PHE A 248 4.62 25.99 -1.93
C PHE A 248 3.88 26.69 -0.78
N THR A 249 3.65 25.97 0.31
CA THR A 249 2.87 26.45 1.46
C THR A 249 3.72 27.04 2.59
N ARG A 250 5.03 26.76 2.59
CA ARG A 250 5.98 27.28 3.59
C ARG A 250 6.51 28.65 3.19
N SER A 251 6.34 29.64 4.07
CA SER A 251 6.84 31.00 3.87
C SER A 251 8.36 31.11 4.07
N ASP A 252 8.96 30.18 4.80
CA ASP A 252 10.39 30.12 5.11
C ASP A 252 11.19 29.22 4.15
N LEU A 253 10.56 28.75 3.07
CA LEU A 253 11.22 28.04 1.98
C LEU A 253 11.90 29.04 1.02
N PRO A 254 13.25 29.05 0.90
CA PRO A 254 13.96 29.99 0.04
C PRO A 254 13.49 29.94 -1.41
N PHE A 255 13.33 31.11 -2.04
CA PHE A 255 12.87 31.22 -3.42
C PHE A 255 13.76 30.47 -4.42
N GLY A 256 15.08 30.46 -4.20
CA GLY A 256 16.02 29.66 -4.99
C GLY A 256 15.68 28.17 -4.96
N ILE A 257 15.33 27.62 -3.78
CA ILE A 257 14.96 26.21 -3.63
C ILE A 257 13.60 25.93 -4.29
N GLN A 258 12.64 26.86 -4.23
CA GLN A 258 11.36 26.71 -4.95
C GLN A 258 11.57 26.55 -6.46
N ILE A 259 12.42 27.41 -7.05
CA ILE A 259 12.77 27.34 -8.48
C ILE A 259 13.39 25.98 -8.80
N LEU A 260 14.36 25.53 -7.99
CA LEU A 260 15.05 24.27 -8.21
C LEU A 260 14.09 23.07 -8.17
N ILE A 261 13.22 22.99 -7.16
CA ILE A 261 12.23 21.91 -7.03
C ILE A 261 11.30 21.90 -8.25
N SER A 262 10.80 23.07 -8.66
CA SER A 262 9.95 23.21 -9.85
C SER A 262 10.67 22.76 -11.13
N GLN A 263 11.94 23.13 -11.32
CA GLN A 263 12.76 22.69 -12.45
C GLN A 263 12.96 21.17 -12.46
N CYS A 264 13.21 20.55 -11.30
CA CYS A 264 13.35 19.10 -11.19
C CYS A 264 12.06 18.37 -11.61
N LEU A 265 10.89 18.95 -11.30
CA LEU A 265 9.57 18.37 -11.56
C LEU A 265 9.01 18.69 -12.95
N ASN A 266 9.82 19.25 -13.86
CA ASN A 266 9.41 19.44 -15.25
C ASN A 266 9.03 18.13 -15.92
N PHE A 267 7.92 18.13 -16.67
CA PHE A 267 7.36 16.90 -17.24
C PHE A 267 8.26 16.30 -18.33
N ARG A 268 8.90 17.15 -19.14
CA ARG A 268 9.83 16.74 -20.20
C ARG A 268 11.24 16.57 -19.62
N PRO A 269 11.90 15.42 -19.82
CA PRO A 269 13.23 15.17 -19.27
C PRO A 269 14.30 16.22 -19.61
N GLN A 270 14.24 16.80 -20.81
CA GLN A 270 15.18 17.82 -21.27
C GLN A 270 15.02 19.20 -20.61
N ASP A 271 13.89 19.45 -19.97
CA ASP A 271 13.59 20.71 -19.28
C ASP A 271 14.00 20.66 -17.79
N ARG A 272 14.52 19.51 -17.33
CA ARG A 272 15.02 19.31 -15.97
C ARG A 272 16.51 19.69 -15.90
N PRO A 273 17.08 19.94 -14.70
CA PRO A 273 18.53 20.03 -14.52
C PRO A 273 19.22 18.84 -15.20
N ARG A 274 20.30 19.13 -15.93
CA ARG A 274 21.02 18.14 -16.76
C ARG A 274 21.53 16.97 -15.92
N ASP A 275 22.01 17.27 -14.73
CA ASP A 275 22.71 16.37 -13.82
C ASP A 275 22.66 16.92 -12.38
N PHE A 276 23.23 16.18 -11.44
CA PHE A 276 23.31 16.60 -10.04
C PHE A 276 24.38 17.68 -9.80
N GLU A 277 25.36 17.85 -10.69
CA GLU A 277 26.33 18.95 -10.61
C GLU A 277 25.62 20.31 -10.78
N ALA A 278 24.71 20.41 -11.76
CA ALA A 278 23.85 21.59 -11.92
C ALA A 278 22.97 21.86 -10.69
N ILE A 279 22.42 20.81 -10.05
CA ILE A 279 21.64 20.94 -8.81
C ILE A 279 22.51 21.46 -7.65
N LEU A 280 23.70 20.90 -7.48
CA LEU A 280 24.65 21.30 -6.44
C LEU A 280 25.13 22.75 -6.61
N ALA A 281 25.38 23.18 -7.85
CA ALA A 281 25.74 24.57 -8.14
C ALA A 281 24.64 25.54 -7.70
N HIS A 282 23.37 25.18 -7.90
CA HIS A 282 22.22 26.00 -7.50
C HIS A 282 22.06 26.07 -5.97
N LEU A 283 22.18 24.93 -5.27
CA LEU A 283 22.10 24.87 -3.81
C LEU A 283 23.23 25.68 -3.15
N ARG A 284 24.48 25.47 -3.60
CA ARG A 284 25.65 26.18 -3.05
C ARG A 284 25.67 27.67 -3.40
N GLY A 285 25.14 28.04 -4.57
CA GLY A 285 25.00 29.44 -4.98
C GLY A 285 23.89 30.21 -4.25
N SER A 286 22.96 29.51 -3.61
CA SER A 286 21.92 30.13 -2.77
C SER A 286 22.46 30.50 -1.37
N ALA A 287 23.47 29.78 -0.89
CA ALA A 287 24.12 30.02 0.41
C ALA A 287 25.01 31.28 0.44
N SER A 288 25.46 31.78 -0.71
CA SER A 288 26.36 32.95 -0.81
C SER A 288 25.66 34.32 -0.77
N PHE A 289 24.32 34.36 -0.67
CA PHE A 289 23.56 35.62 -0.58
C PHE A 289 23.25 36.07 0.86
N VAL A 290 23.66 35.31 1.87
CA VAL A 290 23.42 35.63 3.29
C VAL A 290 24.73 35.97 4.00
N GLU A 291 25.50 36.92 3.48
CA GLU A 291 26.49 37.65 4.29
C GLU A 291 26.96 38.91 3.56
N THR A 292 26.25 40.01 3.82
CA THR A 292 26.71 41.41 3.95
C THR A 292 25.56 42.35 3.61
N GLY A 293 25.02 43.01 4.63
CA GLY A 293 23.83 43.84 4.47
C GLY A 293 23.72 44.95 5.49
N THR A 294 24.84 45.60 5.85
CA THR A 294 24.79 46.99 6.33
C THR A 294 24.85 47.92 5.12
N GLY A 295 23.72 48.54 4.80
CA GLY A 295 23.63 49.87 4.20
C GLY A 295 23.97 50.02 2.72
N GLY A 296 22.98 50.43 1.92
CA GLY A 296 23.22 51.09 0.63
C GLY A 296 22.15 50.80 -0.41
N ALA A 297 21.15 51.69 -0.51
CA ALA A 297 20.20 51.69 -1.60
C ALA A 297 20.91 51.96 -2.94
N SER A 298 20.67 51.11 -3.94
CA SER A 298 20.74 51.51 -5.34
C SER A 298 19.80 50.65 -6.19
N ARG A 299 18.93 51.32 -6.94
CA ARG A 299 17.97 50.73 -7.88
C ARG A 299 18.73 50.19 -9.10
N ILE A 300 18.46 48.95 -9.49
CA ILE A 300 18.73 48.44 -10.85
C ILE A 300 17.49 47.68 -11.33
N ALA A 301 17.17 47.89 -12.61
CA ALA A 301 15.87 47.71 -13.25
C ALA A 301 15.44 46.25 -13.53
N GLU A 302 14.13 46.03 -13.49
CA GLU A 302 13.44 44.82 -13.97
C GLU A 302 13.53 44.68 -15.50
N PRO A 303 13.75 43.47 -16.05
CA PRO A 303 13.52 43.20 -17.46
C PRO A 303 12.04 42.97 -17.75
N GLN A 304 11.48 43.78 -18.65
CA GLN A 304 10.12 43.67 -19.18
C GLN A 304 9.95 42.42 -20.06
N LEU A 305 8.95 41.61 -19.76
CA LEU A 305 8.45 40.53 -20.62
C LEU A 305 7.43 41.09 -21.64
N PRO A 306 7.44 40.63 -22.90
CA PRO A 306 6.48 41.06 -23.92
C PRO A 306 5.12 40.36 -23.70
N GLY A 307 4.05 41.14 -23.58
CA GLY A 307 2.68 40.63 -23.48
C GLY A 307 2.10 40.21 -24.85
N PRO A 308 1.29 39.15 -24.91
CA PRO A 308 0.46 38.89 -26.08
C PRO A 308 -0.92 39.57 -25.95
N ALA A 309 -1.34 40.17 -27.07
CA ALA A 309 -2.61 40.83 -27.27
C ALA A 309 -3.80 39.87 -27.10
N MET A 310 -4.78 40.28 -26.28
CA MET A 310 -6.15 39.80 -26.37
C MET A 310 -6.90 40.64 -27.40
N THR A 311 -7.27 40.02 -28.52
CA THR A 311 -8.47 40.38 -29.29
C THR A 311 -8.90 39.15 -30.08
N ASP A 312 -10.22 38.89 -30.02
CA ASP A 312 -11.00 38.01 -30.88
C ASP A 312 -10.75 36.51 -30.79
N ILE A 313 -11.63 35.82 -30.05
CA ILE A 313 -12.47 34.66 -30.47
C ILE A 313 -13.40 34.36 -29.27
N ALA A 314 -14.33 35.29 -28.99
CA ALA A 314 -15.45 35.06 -28.05
C ALA A 314 -16.79 34.92 -28.79
N GLU A 315 -16.79 34.83 -30.13
CA GLU A 315 -18.00 34.89 -30.95
C GLU A 315 -18.19 33.71 -31.94
N GLN A 316 -17.44 32.60 -31.79
CA GLN A 316 -17.54 31.45 -32.73
C GLN A 316 -17.66 30.05 -32.10
N LEU A 317 -18.14 29.92 -30.85
CA LEU A 317 -18.48 28.61 -30.28
C LEU A 317 -19.92 28.49 -29.73
N SER A 318 -20.83 29.38 -30.16
CA SER A 318 -22.27 29.23 -29.95
C SER A 318 -22.95 28.50 -31.12
N SER A 319 -22.60 27.25 -31.37
CA SER A 319 -23.51 26.30 -32.04
C SER A 319 -22.95 24.88 -31.95
N ILE A 320 -23.50 24.08 -31.03
CA ILE A 320 -23.75 22.63 -31.11
C ILE A 320 -24.46 22.29 -29.79
N ALA A 321 -25.77 22.17 -29.85
CA ALA A 321 -26.59 21.67 -28.75
C ALA A 321 -26.74 20.14 -28.87
N PRO A 322 -26.58 19.36 -27.79
CA PRO A 322 -27.03 17.96 -27.77
C PRO A 322 -28.53 17.88 -27.42
N ALA A 323 -29.24 17.00 -28.13
CA ALA A 323 -30.66 16.72 -28.01
C ALA A 323 -31.06 16.09 -26.64
N PRO A 324 -32.33 16.25 -26.20
CA PRO A 324 -32.77 15.88 -24.86
C PRO A 324 -33.03 14.37 -24.69
N GLY A 325 -32.50 13.81 -23.60
CA GLY A 325 -32.84 12.47 -23.12
C GLY A 325 -34.28 12.37 -22.58
N PRO A 326 -34.86 11.15 -22.52
CA PRO A 326 -36.29 10.96 -22.28
C PRO A 326 -36.73 11.39 -20.88
N ARG A 327 -37.81 12.17 -20.84
CA ARG A 327 -38.51 12.64 -19.64
C ARG A 327 -39.18 11.47 -18.90
N TYR A 328 -38.69 11.14 -17.72
CA TYR A 328 -39.47 10.37 -16.75
C TYR A 328 -40.42 11.29 -15.98
N ARG A 329 -41.71 10.98 -16.13
CA ARG A 329 -42.86 11.69 -15.56
C ARG A 329 -42.91 11.46 -14.05
N LYS A 330 -42.71 12.52 -13.25
CA LYS A 330 -43.04 12.52 -11.82
C LYS A 330 -44.54 12.23 -11.66
N LYS A 331 -44.87 11.07 -11.08
CA LYS A 331 -46.16 10.90 -10.40
C LYS A 331 -45.98 11.35 -8.97
N THR A 332 -46.66 12.43 -8.64
CA THR A 332 -46.97 12.88 -7.28
C THR A 332 -47.96 11.90 -6.64
N GLY A 333 -47.74 11.56 -5.37
CA GLY A 333 -48.71 10.84 -4.55
C GLY A 333 -48.11 10.11 -3.35
N SER A 334 -48.49 10.58 -2.16
CA SER A 334 -48.40 9.99 -0.82
C SER A 334 -47.06 10.02 -0.06
N GLU A 335 -46.85 11.15 0.63
CA GLU A 335 -46.26 11.19 1.98
C GLU A 335 -47.10 10.37 2.98
N GLN A 336 -46.47 10.04 4.13
CA GLN A 336 -46.93 9.26 5.31
C GLN A 336 -46.64 7.75 5.17
N GLN A 337 -45.76 7.11 5.92
CA GLN A 337 -45.33 7.30 7.31
C GLN A 337 -43.81 7.06 7.48
N ALA A 338 -43.11 8.07 8.00
CA ALA A 338 -41.84 7.86 8.67
C ALA A 338 -42.12 7.27 10.07
N ALA A 339 -41.98 5.96 10.22
CA ALA A 339 -41.88 5.34 11.53
C ALA A 339 -40.52 5.69 12.12
N LYS A 340 -40.55 6.43 13.24
CA LYS A 340 -39.40 6.77 14.07
C LYS A 340 -38.85 5.49 14.73
N ASP A 341 -37.91 4.81 14.09
CA ASP A 341 -37.08 3.86 14.80
C ASP A 341 -35.90 4.58 15.44
N LYS A 342 -35.96 4.68 16.77
CA LYS A 342 -34.84 5.11 17.61
C LYS A 342 -33.67 4.13 17.42
N PRO A 343 -32.41 4.59 17.48
CA PRO A 343 -31.25 3.70 17.47
C PRO A 343 -31.36 2.70 18.63
N GLN A 344 -31.48 1.41 18.33
CA GLN A 344 -31.35 0.36 19.34
C GLN A 344 -29.92 0.36 19.87
N VAL A 345 -29.74 0.94 21.06
CA VAL A 345 -28.61 0.61 21.92
C VAL A 345 -28.64 -0.90 22.10
N LEU A 346 -27.52 -1.60 21.88
CA LEU A 346 -27.41 -3.04 22.14
C LEU A 346 -28.08 -3.33 23.48
N PRO A 347 -29.23 -4.02 23.49
CA PRO A 347 -29.83 -4.39 24.75
C PRO A 347 -28.81 -5.28 25.43
N ALA A 348 -28.46 -4.94 26.68
CA ALA A 348 -27.63 -5.77 27.50
C ALA A 348 -28.20 -7.20 27.45
N ALA A 349 -27.45 -8.13 26.84
CA ALA A 349 -27.69 -9.57 26.83
C ALA A 349 -29.18 -9.98 26.96
N SER A 350 -29.97 -9.83 25.89
CA SER A 350 -31.37 -10.29 25.89
C SER A 350 -31.69 -11.13 24.66
N GLY A 351 -31.68 -12.47 24.84
CA GLY A 351 -32.17 -13.49 23.90
C GLY A 351 -31.15 -14.01 22.85
N PRO A 352 -31.31 -15.25 22.35
CA PRO A 352 -30.52 -15.73 21.22
C PRO A 352 -30.91 -14.95 19.96
N HIS A 353 -29.93 -14.29 19.32
CA HIS A 353 -30.12 -13.63 18.03
C HIS A 353 -30.48 -14.64 16.95
N GLN A 354 -31.40 -14.28 16.07
CA GLN A 354 -31.76 -15.08 14.90
C GLN A 354 -30.80 -14.78 13.74
N PRO A 355 -30.50 -15.77 12.87
CA PRO A 355 -29.70 -15.54 11.67
C PRO A 355 -30.27 -14.39 10.84
N GLY A 356 -29.43 -13.39 10.51
CA GLY A 356 -29.86 -12.22 9.75
C GLY A 356 -30.45 -11.06 10.57
N ASP A 357 -30.54 -11.19 11.90
CA ASP A 357 -30.86 -10.04 12.76
C ASP A 357 -29.90 -8.88 12.47
N ASN A 358 -30.40 -7.64 12.47
CA ASN A 358 -29.60 -6.46 12.19
C ASN A 358 -29.40 -5.59 13.45
N TRP A 359 -28.16 -5.14 13.67
CA TRP A 359 -27.78 -4.18 14.70
C TRP A 359 -27.15 -2.95 14.07
N VAL A 360 -27.55 -1.75 14.51
CA VAL A 360 -26.95 -0.49 14.05
C VAL A 360 -25.98 0.03 15.11
N GLU A 361 -24.70 0.11 14.74
CA GLU A 361 -23.66 0.70 15.55
C GLU A 361 -23.98 2.19 15.81
N PRO A 362 -24.00 2.62 17.09
CA PRO A 362 -24.64 3.87 17.48
C PRO A 362 -23.84 5.15 17.15
N THR A 363 -22.56 5.04 16.81
CA THR A 363 -21.65 6.18 16.69
C THR A 363 -21.56 6.71 15.26
N ILE A 364 -21.44 5.82 14.27
CA ILE A 364 -21.34 6.19 12.85
C ILE A 364 -22.43 5.56 11.98
N GLY A 365 -23.29 4.71 12.56
CA GLY A 365 -24.45 4.14 11.88
C GLY A 365 -24.13 2.93 10.99
N MET A 366 -23.06 2.19 11.28
CA MET A 366 -22.77 0.95 10.56
C MET A 366 -23.81 -0.12 10.89
N VAL A 367 -24.36 -0.77 9.88
CA VAL A 367 -25.29 -1.90 10.06
C VAL A 367 -24.48 -3.20 10.08
N PHE A 368 -24.69 -4.00 11.11
CA PHE A 368 -24.15 -5.34 11.27
C PHE A 368 -25.28 -6.35 11.27
N THR A 369 -24.97 -7.55 10.80
CA THR A 369 -25.90 -8.65 10.64
C THR A 369 -25.40 -9.83 11.44
N TRP A 370 -26.29 -10.50 12.19
CA TRP A 370 -25.94 -11.64 13.02
C TRP A 370 -25.67 -12.87 12.16
N VAL A 371 -24.45 -13.37 12.27
CA VAL A 371 -24.01 -14.65 11.71
C VAL A 371 -24.09 -15.69 12.84
N PRO A 372 -24.94 -16.73 12.71
CA PRO A 372 -25.15 -17.68 13.79
C PRO A 372 -23.92 -18.55 14.04
N THR A 373 -23.87 -19.18 15.21
CA THR A 373 -22.88 -20.23 15.44
C THR A 373 -23.21 -21.47 14.61
N GLY A 374 -22.20 -22.18 14.14
CA GLY A 374 -22.41 -23.41 13.40
C GLY A 374 -21.13 -24.11 13.01
N VAL A 375 -21.31 -25.30 12.41
CA VAL A 375 -20.23 -26.12 11.88
C VAL A 375 -20.40 -26.18 10.37
N PHE A 376 -19.30 -26.05 9.64
CA PHE A 376 -19.32 -26.17 8.18
C PHE A 376 -18.05 -26.82 7.63
N GLN A 377 -18.16 -27.25 6.38
CA GLN A 377 -17.03 -27.79 5.62
C GLN A 377 -16.36 -26.64 4.87
N MET A 378 -15.22 -26.16 5.39
CA MET A 378 -14.43 -25.08 4.80
C MET A 378 -13.60 -25.61 3.63
N GLY A 379 -13.54 -24.84 2.54
CA GLY A 379 -12.77 -25.14 1.33
C GLY A 379 -13.60 -25.66 0.15
N CYS A 380 -12.89 -25.93 -0.96
CA CYS A 380 -13.51 -26.29 -2.24
C CYS A 380 -13.97 -27.76 -2.27
N GLY A 381 -15.23 -28.00 -1.92
CA GLY A 381 -15.88 -29.30 -2.00
C GLY A 381 -16.60 -29.59 -3.33
N THR A 382 -17.43 -30.62 -3.33
CA THR A 382 -18.20 -31.08 -4.50
C THR A 382 -19.20 -30.04 -5.02
N TRP A 383 -19.61 -29.08 -4.19
CA TRP A 383 -20.56 -28.02 -4.52
C TRP A 383 -19.96 -26.86 -5.34
N ASP A 384 -18.63 -26.72 -5.36
CA ASP A 384 -17.97 -25.54 -5.89
C ASP A 384 -17.27 -25.79 -7.24
N GLY A 385 -16.75 -27.02 -7.43
CA GLY A 385 -16.13 -27.50 -8.65
C GLY A 385 -14.65 -27.83 -8.45
N LYS A 386 -13.80 -27.42 -9.41
CA LYS A 386 -12.36 -27.64 -9.32
C LYS A 386 -11.67 -26.39 -8.77
N GLY A 387 -11.46 -26.36 -7.46
CA GLY A 387 -10.75 -25.29 -6.78
C GLY A 387 -9.22 -25.37 -6.93
N ASN A 388 -8.56 -24.30 -6.51
CA ASN A 388 -7.10 -24.24 -6.46
C ASN A 388 -6.54 -25.11 -5.33
N ARG A 389 -5.23 -25.40 -5.40
CA ARG A 389 -4.54 -26.24 -4.40
C ARG A 389 -4.60 -25.64 -2.99
N ASP A 390 -4.61 -24.31 -2.88
CA ASP A 390 -4.68 -23.61 -1.61
C ASP A 390 -6.09 -23.54 -1.03
N GLU A 391 -7.13 -23.94 -1.77
CA GLU A 391 -8.52 -24.07 -1.29
C GLU A 391 -8.79 -25.45 -0.66
N MET A 392 -7.74 -26.24 -0.43
CA MET A 392 -7.76 -27.62 0.03
C MET A 392 -6.83 -27.83 1.24
N PRO A 393 -7.06 -28.87 2.07
CA PRO A 393 -8.17 -29.82 2.00
C PRO A 393 -9.49 -29.22 2.50
N VAL A 394 -10.61 -29.82 2.07
CA VAL A 394 -11.89 -29.61 2.73
C VAL A 394 -11.82 -30.17 4.14
N HIS A 395 -12.21 -29.38 5.14
CA HIS A 395 -12.16 -29.78 6.55
C HIS A 395 -13.29 -29.13 7.35
N GLU A 396 -13.62 -29.74 8.48
CA GLU A 396 -14.68 -29.26 9.35
C GLU A 396 -14.19 -28.12 10.26
N VAL A 397 -14.98 -27.06 10.33
CA VAL A 397 -14.72 -25.87 11.15
C VAL A 397 -15.97 -25.49 11.93
N PHE A 398 -15.80 -25.21 13.22
CA PHE A 398 -16.80 -24.60 14.10
C PHE A 398 -16.57 -23.09 14.21
N ILE A 399 -17.63 -22.31 13.99
CA ILE A 399 -17.65 -20.85 14.09
C ILE A 399 -18.59 -20.45 15.24
N ASP A 400 -18.09 -19.67 16.20
CA ASP A 400 -18.93 -19.00 17.21
C ASP A 400 -19.81 -17.94 16.52
N GLY A 401 -20.97 -17.59 17.09
CA GLY A 401 -21.82 -16.53 16.52
C GLY A 401 -21.19 -15.14 16.67
N PHE A 402 -21.30 -14.31 15.64
CA PHE A 402 -20.72 -12.97 15.60
C PHE A 402 -21.56 -12.00 14.77
N TRP A 403 -21.31 -10.71 14.95
CA TRP A 403 -21.91 -9.66 14.11
C TRP A 403 -20.95 -9.31 12.99
N LEU A 404 -21.37 -9.40 11.74
CA LEU A 404 -20.58 -8.99 10.57
C LEU A 404 -21.20 -7.76 9.93
N ALA A 405 -20.40 -6.77 9.55
CA ALA A 405 -20.91 -5.61 8.83
C ALA A 405 -21.66 -6.05 7.56
N LYS A 406 -22.89 -5.56 7.41
CA LYS A 406 -23.81 -5.92 6.32
C LYS A 406 -23.22 -5.63 4.94
N TYR A 407 -22.40 -4.59 4.89
CA TYR A 407 -21.71 -4.06 3.72
C TYR A 407 -20.21 -3.93 3.99
N THR A 408 -19.40 -3.82 2.93
CA THR A 408 -18.04 -3.27 3.03
C THR A 408 -18.07 -1.84 3.55
N VAL A 409 -16.99 -1.41 4.20
CA VAL A 409 -16.90 -0.05 4.75
C VAL A 409 -17.05 0.95 3.62
N THR A 410 -17.96 1.91 3.79
CA THR A 410 -18.22 2.92 2.76
C THR A 410 -17.28 4.12 2.89
N GLN A 411 -17.13 4.89 1.80
CA GLN A 411 -16.35 6.12 1.83
C GLN A 411 -16.92 7.16 2.82
N GLU A 412 -18.24 7.17 3.07
CA GLU A 412 -18.84 8.02 4.10
C GLU A 412 -18.45 7.55 5.52
N GLN A 413 -18.54 6.25 5.79
CA GLN A 413 -18.13 5.68 7.07
C GLN A 413 -16.64 5.90 7.33
N TRP A 414 -15.80 5.69 6.30
CA TRP A 414 -14.38 6.04 6.33
C TRP A 414 -14.19 7.47 6.79
N LYS A 415 -14.82 8.45 6.13
CA LYS A 415 -14.70 9.87 6.47
C LYS A 415 -15.13 10.19 7.91
N LYS A 416 -16.18 9.54 8.43
CA LYS A 416 -16.63 9.73 9.82
C LYS A 416 -15.56 9.31 10.83
N VAL A 417 -14.89 8.19 10.60
CA VAL A 417 -13.83 7.66 11.49
C VAL A 417 -12.48 8.35 11.26
N ALA A 418 -12.18 8.67 10.01
CA ALA A 418 -11.01 9.39 9.54
C ALA A 418 -11.11 10.92 9.72
N SER A 419 -12.05 11.40 10.54
CA SER A 419 -12.36 12.83 10.65
C SER A 419 -11.30 13.65 11.39
N SER A 420 -10.40 13.03 12.16
CA SER A 420 -9.35 13.76 12.87
C SER A 420 -8.27 14.29 11.91
N THR A 421 -7.88 15.56 12.09
CA THR A 421 -6.87 16.23 11.26
C THR A 421 -5.56 15.44 11.18
N LEU A 422 -5.14 14.80 12.28
CA LEU A 422 -3.95 13.94 12.33
C LEU A 422 -4.07 12.71 11.43
N TRP A 423 -5.27 12.11 11.32
CA TRP A 423 -5.49 10.96 10.44
C TRP A 423 -5.49 11.34 8.98
N GLN A 424 -6.14 12.46 8.66
CA GLN A 424 -6.20 12.97 7.30
C GLN A 424 -4.82 13.37 6.80
N LYS A 425 -3.95 13.86 7.69
CA LYS A 425 -2.55 14.12 7.41
C LYS A 425 -1.73 12.85 7.18
N MET A 426 -1.94 11.79 7.96
CA MET A 426 -1.15 10.54 7.83
C MET A 426 -1.64 9.60 6.73
N ARG A 427 -2.94 9.60 6.40
CA ARG A 427 -3.59 8.56 5.56
C ARG A 427 -4.43 9.12 4.41
N GLY A 428 -4.52 10.44 4.27
CA GLY A 428 -5.41 11.12 3.31
C GLY A 428 -6.88 11.15 3.77
N LYS A 429 -7.69 12.02 3.15
CA LYS A 429 -9.12 12.19 3.50
C LYS A 429 -10.02 11.03 3.04
N ASN A 430 -9.74 10.49 1.85
CA ASN A 430 -10.48 9.39 1.25
C ASN A 430 -9.54 8.65 0.28
N PRO A 431 -9.08 7.43 0.62
CA PRO A 431 -8.09 6.71 -0.17
C PRO A 431 -8.67 6.18 -1.49
N ALA A 432 -9.99 6.05 -1.60
CA ALA A 432 -10.65 5.43 -2.75
C ALA A 432 -10.28 6.11 -4.09
N TRP A 433 -10.02 5.30 -5.11
CA TRP A 433 -9.91 5.68 -6.52
C TRP A 433 -11.25 6.17 -7.08
N PHE A 434 -12.32 5.39 -6.88
CA PHE A 434 -13.64 5.65 -7.43
C PHE A 434 -14.47 6.57 -6.52
N LYS A 435 -14.18 7.88 -6.56
CA LYS A 435 -14.82 8.89 -5.71
C LYS A 435 -16.13 9.42 -6.32
N ARG A 436 -17.21 8.61 -6.29
CA ARG A 436 -18.54 8.99 -6.83
C ARG A 436 -19.54 9.46 -5.78
N SER A 437 -19.89 8.61 -4.81
CA SER A 437 -20.78 8.96 -3.70
C SER A 437 -20.31 8.34 -2.39
N GLY A 438 -20.86 8.80 -1.26
CA GLY A 438 -20.51 8.27 0.07
C GLY A 438 -20.89 6.80 0.30
N LEU A 439 -21.79 6.25 -0.52
CA LEU A 439 -22.27 4.87 -0.44
C LEU A 439 -21.39 3.86 -1.17
N TYR A 440 -20.35 4.31 -1.88
CA TYR A 440 -19.39 3.42 -2.52
C TYR A 440 -18.46 2.81 -1.47
N PRO A 441 -17.94 1.60 -1.69
CA PRO A 441 -16.93 1.02 -0.82
C PRO A 441 -15.70 1.93 -0.78
N VAL A 442 -15.05 1.97 0.38
CA VAL A 442 -13.69 2.48 0.48
C VAL A 442 -12.74 1.41 -0.07
N GLU A 443 -11.91 1.80 -1.02
CA GLU A 443 -10.83 0.97 -1.57
C GLU A 443 -9.50 1.72 -1.55
N GLN A 444 -8.42 1.10 -2.04
CA GLN A 444 -7.03 1.56 -1.87
C GLN A 444 -6.61 1.67 -0.40
N VAL A 445 -7.18 0.80 0.43
CA VAL A 445 -6.83 0.68 1.84
C VAL A 445 -5.94 -0.53 2.03
N SER A 446 -4.82 -0.35 2.73
CA SER A 446 -3.96 -1.46 3.14
C SER A 446 -4.60 -2.22 4.30
N TRP A 447 -4.08 -3.40 4.62
CA TRP A 447 -4.48 -4.16 5.80
C TRP A 447 -4.25 -3.37 7.08
N HIS A 448 -3.15 -2.61 7.12
CA HIS A 448 -2.84 -1.71 8.23
C HIS A 448 -3.86 -0.58 8.35
N ASP A 449 -4.24 0.06 7.24
CA ASP A 449 -5.26 1.13 7.21
C ASP A 449 -6.63 0.62 7.71
N ALA A 450 -7.00 -0.62 7.37
CA ALA A 450 -8.24 -1.24 7.82
C ALA A 450 -8.23 -1.47 9.35
N ARG A 451 -7.13 -1.98 9.89
CA ARG A 451 -6.96 -2.13 11.35
C ARG A 451 -6.97 -0.81 12.10
N ASP A 452 -6.31 0.16 11.53
CA ASP A 452 -6.25 1.54 12.00
C ASP A 452 -7.68 2.12 12.10
N PHE A 453 -8.49 1.98 11.05
CA PHE A 453 -9.91 2.34 11.07
C PHE A 453 -10.67 1.63 12.20
N ILE A 454 -10.46 0.32 12.35
CA ILE A 454 -11.11 -0.50 13.38
C ILE A 454 -10.76 -0.04 14.80
N GLN A 455 -9.49 0.27 15.06
CA GLN A 455 -9.04 0.78 16.37
C GLN A 455 -9.75 2.09 16.71
N LYS A 456 -9.89 2.97 15.72
CA LYS A 456 -10.62 4.23 15.91
C LYS A 456 -12.11 4.04 16.11
N LEU A 457 -12.74 3.17 15.32
CA LEU A 457 -14.16 2.82 15.51
C LEU A 457 -14.41 2.29 16.93
N THR A 458 -13.49 1.46 17.43
CA THR A 458 -13.49 0.96 18.81
C THR A 458 -13.39 2.09 19.83
N ALA A 459 -12.46 3.04 19.63
CA ALA A 459 -12.28 4.19 20.50
C ALA A 459 -13.49 5.13 20.50
N MET A 460 -14.10 5.39 19.33
CA MET A 460 -15.32 6.18 19.18
C MET A 460 -16.51 5.54 19.92
N ASN A 461 -16.54 4.20 19.98
CA ASN A 461 -17.48 3.42 20.79
C ASN A 461 -17.10 3.31 22.28
N LYS A 462 -16.07 4.05 22.73
CA LYS A 462 -15.57 4.03 24.11
C LYS A 462 -15.19 2.62 24.58
N GLY A 463 -14.73 1.76 23.67
CA GLY A 463 -14.36 0.37 23.95
C GLY A 463 -15.52 -0.54 24.35
N ARG A 464 -16.78 -0.14 24.18
CA ARG A 464 -17.96 -0.96 24.52
C ARG A 464 -18.10 -2.21 23.66
N TYR A 465 -17.59 -2.14 22.43
CA TYR A 465 -17.66 -3.22 21.45
C TYR A 465 -16.26 -3.50 20.95
N HIS A 466 -15.96 -4.78 20.70
CA HIS A 466 -14.70 -5.18 20.11
C HIS A 466 -14.88 -5.35 18.60
N PHE A 467 -14.22 -4.50 17.83
CA PHE A 467 -14.21 -4.58 16.37
C PHE A 467 -12.89 -5.17 15.86
N ARG A 468 -12.96 -5.93 14.77
CA ARG A 468 -11.79 -6.52 14.07
C ARG A 468 -12.11 -6.85 12.61
N LEU A 469 -11.09 -7.23 11.83
CA LEU A 469 -11.32 -7.88 10.55
C LEU A 469 -11.92 -9.28 10.76
N PRO A 470 -12.71 -9.80 9.80
CA PRO A 470 -13.11 -11.20 9.83
C PRO A 470 -11.88 -12.11 9.74
N THR A 471 -11.93 -13.26 10.41
CA THR A 471 -11.03 -14.34 10.00
C THR A 471 -11.49 -14.86 8.65
N GLU A 472 -10.60 -15.49 7.93
CA GLU A 472 -10.93 -16.10 6.65
C GLU A 472 -12.04 -17.16 6.76
N ALA A 473 -12.02 -17.94 7.84
CA ALA A 473 -13.03 -18.95 8.10
C ALA A 473 -14.40 -18.34 8.38
N GLU A 474 -14.45 -17.24 9.13
CA GLU A 474 -15.67 -16.47 9.37
C GLU A 474 -16.21 -15.85 8.08
N TRP A 475 -15.32 -15.30 7.25
CA TRP A 475 -15.69 -14.73 5.97
C TRP A 475 -16.33 -15.77 5.05
N GLU A 476 -15.71 -16.95 4.90
CA GLU A 476 -16.24 -18.02 4.05
C GLU A 476 -17.57 -18.56 4.61
N TYR A 477 -17.65 -18.77 5.93
CA TYR A 477 -18.88 -19.20 6.60
C TYR A 477 -20.04 -18.23 6.35
N ALA A 478 -19.79 -16.94 6.52
CA ALA A 478 -20.77 -15.88 6.29
C ALA A 478 -21.14 -15.74 4.81
N CYS A 479 -20.16 -15.85 3.90
CA CYS A 479 -20.36 -15.79 2.44
C CYS A 479 -21.33 -16.88 1.98
N ARG A 480 -21.19 -18.09 2.55
CA ARG A 480 -22.01 -19.28 2.30
C ARG A 480 -23.29 -19.34 3.14
N SER A 481 -23.86 -18.19 3.48
CA SER A 481 -25.13 -18.07 4.21
C SER A 481 -25.16 -18.86 5.54
N GLY A 482 -24.04 -18.93 6.26
CA GLY A 482 -23.92 -19.73 7.49
C GLY A 482 -23.39 -21.14 7.23
N GLY A 483 -22.48 -21.30 6.26
CA GLY A 483 -21.77 -22.55 5.99
C GLY A 483 -22.47 -23.54 5.04
N GLY A 484 -23.52 -23.11 4.33
CA GLY A 484 -24.22 -23.91 3.33
C GLY A 484 -23.31 -24.36 2.19
N GLN A 485 -23.68 -25.39 1.44
CA GLN A 485 -22.90 -25.86 0.26
C GLN A 485 -23.14 -24.95 -0.95
N GLU A 486 -22.53 -23.77 -0.89
CA GLU A 486 -22.73 -22.67 -1.83
C GLU A 486 -21.45 -22.39 -2.63
N LYS A 487 -21.58 -22.40 -3.97
CA LYS A 487 -20.52 -21.96 -4.89
C LYS A 487 -20.40 -20.44 -4.89
N TYR A 488 -21.54 -19.77 -5.02
CA TYR A 488 -21.69 -18.32 -4.95
C TYR A 488 -22.65 -17.96 -3.82
N PRO A 489 -22.59 -16.76 -3.24
CA PRO A 489 -23.45 -16.38 -2.11
C PRO A 489 -24.94 -16.65 -2.38
N GLY A 490 -25.56 -17.49 -1.54
CA GLY A 490 -26.96 -17.92 -1.68
C GLY A 490 -27.24 -18.82 -2.89
N ASN A 491 -26.22 -19.31 -3.59
CA ASN A 491 -26.30 -20.03 -4.87
C ASN A 491 -27.17 -19.35 -5.94
N LYS A 492 -27.19 -18.01 -5.93
CA LYS A 492 -27.94 -17.20 -6.89
C LYS A 492 -27.11 -16.91 -8.15
N PRO A 493 -27.76 -16.55 -9.27
CA PRO A 493 -27.05 -16.08 -10.46
C PRO A 493 -26.15 -14.88 -10.14
N LEU A 494 -24.89 -14.89 -10.62
CA LEU A 494 -23.89 -13.86 -10.31
C LEU A 494 -24.35 -12.43 -10.59
N ASP A 495 -25.05 -12.19 -11.71
CA ASP A 495 -25.57 -10.87 -12.08
C ASP A 495 -26.56 -10.28 -11.06
N LYS A 496 -27.13 -11.11 -10.19
CA LYS A 496 -28.06 -10.68 -9.14
C LYS A 496 -27.36 -10.34 -7.82
N ILE A 497 -26.10 -10.74 -7.65
CA ILE A 497 -25.41 -10.71 -6.35
C ILE A 497 -24.01 -10.09 -6.39
N ALA A 498 -23.39 -9.96 -7.57
CA ALA A 498 -22.01 -9.50 -7.72
C ALA A 498 -21.83 -8.46 -8.81
N TRP A 499 -21.04 -7.44 -8.50
CA TRP A 499 -20.44 -6.53 -9.49
C TRP A 499 -19.08 -7.06 -9.90
N TYR A 500 -18.92 -7.47 -11.15
CA TYR A 500 -17.69 -8.11 -11.65
C TYR A 500 -17.41 -7.72 -13.10
N SER A 501 -16.35 -8.26 -13.72
CA SER A 501 -15.83 -7.77 -15.01
C SER A 501 -16.87 -7.67 -16.12
N ALA A 502 -17.91 -8.52 -16.11
CA ALA A 502 -18.95 -8.52 -17.14
C ALA A 502 -20.02 -7.44 -16.96
N ASN A 503 -20.31 -6.99 -15.74
CA ASN A 503 -21.45 -6.12 -15.44
C ASN A 503 -21.12 -4.84 -14.65
N SER A 504 -19.89 -4.71 -14.15
CA SER A 504 -19.47 -3.58 -13.31
C SER A 504 -19.18 -2.29 -14.09
N GLY A 505 -19.00 -2.38 -15.41
CA GLY A 505 -18.50 -1.27 -16.21
C GLY A 505 -17.08 -0.85 -15.82
N MET A 506 -16.27 -1.79 -15.31
CA MET A 506 -14.90 -1.58 -14.85
C MET A 506 -14.78 -0.53 -13.72
N SER A 507 -15.75 -0.54 -12.79
CA SER A 507 -15.74 0.34 -11.62
C SER A 507 -16.47 -0.28 -10.43
N THR A 508 -16.16 0.19 -9.22
CA THR A 508 -16.96 -0.10 -8.01
C THR A 508 -18.38 0.45 -8.15
N HIS A 509 -19.32 -0.09 -7.37
CA HIS A 509 -20.71 0.36 -7.28
C HIS A 509 -21.12 0.65 -5.83
N PRO A 510 -22.23 1.38 -5.59
CA PRO A 510 -22.77 1.56 -4.25
C PRO A 510 -22.97 0.21 -3.55
N VAL A 511 -22.61 0.12 -2.28
CA VAL A 511 -22.81 -1.10 -1.49
C VAL A 511 -24.30 -1.43 -1.39
N GLY A 512 -24.63 -2.72 -1.38
CA GLY A 512 -26.01 -3.18 -1.28
C GLY A 512 -26.86 -2.96 -2.53
N GLY A 513 -26.26 -2.65 -3.68
CA GLY A 513 -26.97 -2.42 -4.93
C GLY A 513 -27.56 -3.68 -5.58
N LEU A 514 -27.16 -4.87 -5.11
CA LEU A 514 -27.58 -6.18 -5.60
C LEU A 514 -28.18 -7.02 -4.45
N GLU A 515 -28.76 -8.18 -4.77
CA GLU A 515 -29.42 -9.03 -3.78
C GLU A 515 -28.44 -9.55 -2.70
N PRO A 516 -28.87 -9.69 -1.44
CA PRO A 516 -28.05 -10.30 -0.40
C PRO A 516 -28.04 -11.83 -0.49
N ASN A 517 -27.13 -12.45 0.28
CA ASN A 517 -27.13 -13.89 0.53
C ASN A 517 -28.20 -14.30 1.56
N GLY A 518 -28.22 -15.57 1.97
CA GLY A 518 -29.22 -16.12 2.89
C GLY A 518 -29.18 -15.57 4.32
N LEU A 519 -28.17 -14.76 4.66
CA LEU A 519 -28.05 -14.08 5.95
C LEU A 519 -28.33 -12.58 5.87
N ASP A 520 -28.82 -12.03 4.75
CA ASP A 520 -28.97 -10.58 4.55
C ASP A 520 -27.61 -9.82 4.45
N LEU A 521 -26.52 -10.52 4.12
CA LEU A 521 -25.22 -9.90 3.81
C LEU A 521 -25.13 -9.57 2.31
N HIS A 522 -24.68 -8.36 1.99
CA HIS A 522 -24.48 -7.91 0.61
C HIS A 522 -23.00 -7.89 0.22
N ASP A 523 -22.76 -7.84 -1.10
CA ASP A 523 -21.43 -7.70 -1.71
C ASP A 523 -20.44 -8.77 -1.21
N MET A 524 -20.93 -9.97 -0.84
CA MET A 524 -20.08 -11.10 -0.45
C MET A 524 -19.36 -11.73 -1.66
N ALA A 525 -19.63 -11.24 -2.87
CA ALA A 525 -18.92 -11.54 -4.10
C ALA A 525 -18.86 -10.28 -4.99
N GLY A 526 -17.69 -9.98 -5.55
CA GLY A 526 -17.47 -8.82 -6.42
C GLY A 526 -17.45 -7.49 -5.67
N ASN A 527 -17.65 -6.39 -6.41
CA ASN A 527 -17.47 -5.01 -5.98
C ASN A 527 -16.02 -4.73 -5.53
N VAL A 528 -15.58 -5.19 -4.37
CA VAL A 528 -14.18 -5.13 -3.91
C VAL A 528 -13.79 -6.42 -3.20
N TYR A 529 -12.53 -6.82 -3.37
CA TYR A 529 -11.91 -7.81 -2.49
C TYR A 529 -11.90 -7.29 -1.05
N GLU A 530 -11.87 -8.21 -0.10
CA GLU A 530 -11.92 -7.87 1.32
C GLU A 530 -10.77 -8.47 2.11
N TRP A 531 -10.11 -7.62 2.89
CA TRP A 531 -9.09 -8.04 3.85
C TRP A 531 -9.66 -8.97 4.93
N CYS A 532 -8.94 -10.07 5.18
CA CYS A 532 -9.10 -10.92 6.36
C CYS A 532 -7.93 -10.71 7.33
N GLU A 533 -8.08 -11.13 8.59
CA GLU A 533 -7.01 -11.05 9.60
C GLU A 533 -5.83 -12.00 9.30
N ASP A 534 -6.10 -13.12 8.62
CA ASP A 534 -5.16 -14.21 8.37
C ASP A 534 -3.91 -13.83 7.57
N THR A 535 -2.76 -14.36 8.00
CA THR A 535 -1.58 -14.50 7.12
C THR A 535 -1.92 -15.50 6.03
N TYR A 536 -1.62 -15.18 4.77
CA TYR A 536 -1.79 -16.15 3.70
C TYR A 536 -0.71 -17.24 3.76
N HIS A 537 -1.14 -18.50 3.64
CA HIS A 537 -0.27 -19.65 3.43
C HIS A 537 -1.03 -20.70 2.63
N GLU A 538 -0.40 -21.30 1.63
CA GLU A 538 -1.02 -22.29 0.73
C GLU A 538 -1.57 -23.50 1.51
N GLU A 539 -0.82 -24.02 2.50
CA GLU A 539 -1.23 -25.15 3.34
C GLU A 539 -2.04 -24.76 4.59
N ALA A 540 -2.57 -23.54 4.70
CA ALA A 540 -3.23 -23.07 5.93
C ALA A 540 -4.36 -24.01 6.39
N TYR A 541 -5.17 -24.51 5.45
CA TYR A 541 -6.31 -25.39 5.74
C TYR A 541 -5.91 -26.72 6.37
N GLY A 542 -4.76 -27.29 5.99
CA GLY A 542 -4.23 -28.49 6.62
C GLY A 542 -3.74 -28.28 8.05
N ARG A 543 -3.66 -27.02 8.50
CA ARG A 543 -3.16 -26.60 9.83
C ARG A 543 -4.24 -25.97 10.70
N HIS A 544 -5.47 -25.84 10.19
CA HIS A 544 -6.57 -25.26 10.94
C HIS A 544 -6.96 -26.15 12.13
N GLY A 545 -7.18 -25.52 13.28
CA GLY A 545 -7.89 -26.13 14.38
C GLY A 545 -9.40 -26.12 14.13
N TYR A 546 -10.13 -26.93 14.90
CA TYR A 546 -11.58 -27.07 14.74
C TYR A 546 -12.36 -25.77 15.01
N LYS A 547 -12.03 -25.03 16.08
CA LYS A 547 -12.82 -23.89 16.55
C LYS A 547 -12.21 -22.55 16.15
N ASN A 548 -12.98 -21.71 15.46
CA ASN A 548 -12.63 -20.37 14.97
C ASN A 548 -11.18 -20.27 14.45
N PRO A 549 -10.79 -21.07 13.45
CA PRO A 549 -9.43 -21.08 12.96
C PRO A 549 -9.06 -19.72 12.39
N ILE A 550 -7.82 -19.35 12.70
CA ILE A 550 -7.09 -18.23 12.10
C ILE A 550 -5.66 -18.70 11.89
N TYR A 551 -5.12 -18.45 10.70
CA TYR A 551 -3.72 -18.72 10.42
C TYR A 551 -2.88 -17.46 10.66
N SER A 552 -2.04 -17.49 11.69
CA SER A 552 -1.14 -16.37 12.07
C SER A 552 0.34 -16.72 11.91
N GLY A 553 0.69 -17.52 10.89
CA GLY A 553 2.08 -17.88 10.60
C GLY A 553 2.95 -16.72 10.09
N GLU A 554 4.24 -17.01 9.85
CA GLU A 554 5.17 -16.05 9.25
C GLU A 554 4.77 -15.72 7.80
N GLY A 555 4.87 -14.45 7.40
CA GLY A 555 4.57 -13.99 6.05
C GLY A 555 4.13 -12.52 6.01
N SER A 556 4.35 -11.84 4.89
CA SER A 556 3.92 -10.45 4.66
C SER A 556 2.56 -10.36 3.93
N ARG A 557 2.09 -11.46 3.35
CA ARG A 557 0.84 -11.50 2.60
C ARG A 557 -0.33 -11.80 3.52
N ARG A 558 -1.43 -11.10 3.30
CA ARG A 558 -2.70 -11.29 4.00
C ARG A 558 -3.71 -11.88 3.04
N VAL A 559 -4.63 -12.68 3.57
CA VAL A 559 -5.72 -13.25 2.79
C VAL A 559 -6.68 -12.14 2.36
N ILE A 560 -7.12 -12.21 1.12
CA ILE A 560 -8.24 -11.44 0.59
C ILE A 560 -9.30 -12.38 -0.02
N ARG A 561 -10.57 -12.03 0.15
CA ARG A 561 -11.72 -12.86 -0.29
C ARG A 561 -12.74 -12.06 -1.10
N GLY A 562 -13.62 -12.77 -1.82
CA GLY A 562 -14.82 -12.21 -2.47
C GLY A 562 -14.66 -11.78 -3.93
N GLY A 563 -13.44 -11.53 -4.42
CA GLY A 563 -13.27 -10.96 -5.75
C GLY A 563 -13.70 -9.50 -5.82
N SER A 564 -13.54 -8.87 -6.98
CA SER A 564 -13.84 -7.45 -7.16
C SER A 564 -14.53 -7.15 -8.50
N TRP A 565 -14.83 -5.86 -8.71
CA TRP A 565 -15.42 -5.34 -9.94
C TRP A 565 -14.67 -5.71 -11.23
N CYS A 566 -13.38 -6.07 -11.18
CA CYS A 566 -12.58 -6.42 -12.36
C CYS A 566 -12.35 -7.94 -12.54
N ASN A 567 -12.81 -8.78 -11.61
CA ASN A 567 -12.52 -10.21 -11.64
C ASN A 567 -13.50 -11.02 -12.48
N PHE A 568 -13.05 -12.18 -12.91
CA PHE A 568 -13.87 -13.14 -13.65
C PHE A 568 -14.69 -14.04 -12.70
N PRO A 569 -15.79 -14.66 -13.18
CA PRO A 569 -16.65 -15.53 -12.37
C PRO A 569 -15.95 -16.64 -11.56
N THR A 570 -14.78 -17.10 -12.01
CA THR A 570 -13.99 -18.13 -11.32
C THR A 570 -13.37 -17.66 -10.01
N GLU A 571 -13.17 -16.35 -9.86
CA GLU A 571 -12.56 -15.70 -8.69
C GLU A 571 -13.62 -15.16 -7.70
N LEU A 572 -14.91 -15.27 -8.05
CA LEU A 572 -16.04 -14.81 -7.22
C LEU A 572 -16.64 -15.94 -6.36
N ARG A 573 -16.07 -17.14 -6.41
CA ARG A 573 -16.53 -18.30 -5.64
C ARG A 573 -16.31 -18.04 -4.15
N CYS A 574 -17.19 -18.57 -3.31
CA CYS A 574 -17.09 -18.40 -1.86
C CYS A 574 -15.76 -18.94 -1.30
N THR A 575 -15.21 -19.98 -1.92
CA THR A 575 -13.97 -20.64 -1.48
C THR A 575 -12.71 -20.04 -2.11
N TYR A 576 -12.85 -19.22 -3.16
CA TYR A 576 -11.70 -18.63 -3.81
C TYR A 576 -10.98 -17.70 -2.84
N ARG A 577 -9.67 -17.92 -2.72
CA ARG A 577 -8.76 -17.13 -1.90
C ARG A 577 -7.69 -16.56 -2.78
N ALA A 578 -7.36 -15.31 -2.50
CA ALA A 578 -6.18 -14.65 -3.03
C ALA A 578 -5.40 -14.03 -1.88
N SER A 579 -4.24 -13.47 -2.19
CA SER A 579 -3.45 -12.76 -1.21
C SER A 579 -2.63 -11.67 -1.84
N VAL A 580 -2.36 -10.64 -1.06
CA VAL A 580 -1.50 -9.52 -1.42
C VAL A 580 -0.72 -9.09 -0.18
N ASN A 581 0.36 -8.32 -0.35
CA ASN A 581 1.13 -7.81 0.79
C ASN A 581 0.27 -6.91 1.68
N ALA A 582 0.50 -6.95 3.00
CA ALA A 582 -0.28 -6.17 3.97
C ALA A 582 -0.28 -4.66 3.69
N ASP A 583 0.79 -4.13 3.09
CA ASP A 583 0.94 -2.71 2.71
C ASP A 583 0.31 -2.36 1.35
N PHE A 584 -0.15 -3.36 0.59
CA PHE A 584 -0.69 -3.15 -0.75
C PHE A 584 -2.00 -2.34 -0.71
N LYS A 585 -2.15 -1.43 -1.66
CA LYS A 585 -3.33 -0.58 -1.83
C LYS A 585 -3.80 -0.68 -3.27
N GLY A 586 -4.87 -1.44 -3.49
CA GLY A 586 -5.47 -1.62 -4.82
C GLY A 586 -6.84 -0.96 -4.90
N ASN A 587 -7.21 -0.43 -6.08
CA ASN A 587 -8.52 0.15 -6.32
C ASN A 587 -9.68 -0.86 -6.42
N TYR A 588 -9.36 -2.11 -6.14
CA TYR A 588 -10.27 -3.25 -6.08
C TYR A 588 -10.31 -3.86 -4.68
N LEU A 589 -9.64 -3.26 -3.69
CA LEU A 589 -9.40 -3.85 -2.38
C LEU A 589 -9.90 -2.94 -1.25
N GLY A 590 -10.85 -3.46 -0.49
CA GLY A 590 -11.48 -2.85 0.68
C GLY A 590 -11.55 -3.81 1.85
N PHE A 591 -12.51 -3.61 2.75
CA PHE A 591 -12.73 -4.49 3.90
C PHE A 591 -14.13 -4.31 4.48
N ARG A 592 -14.54 -5.29 5.31
CA ARG A 592 -15.69 -5.19 6.22
C ARG A 592 -15.26 -5.53 7.64
N VAL A 593 -16.12 -5.26 8.62
CA VAL A 593 -15.79 -5.31 10.05
C VAL A 593 -16.62 -6.37 10.76
N VAL A 594 -15.99 -7.13 11.65
CA VAL A 594 -16.66 -7.98 12.64
C VAL A 594 -16.78 -7.23 13.96
N MET A 595 -17.91 -7.40 14.65
CA MET A 595 -18.10 -7.02 16.04
C MET A 595 -18.33 -8.27 16.89
N THR A 596 -17.58 -8.39 17.98
CA THR A 596 -17.85 -9.38 19.03
C THR A 596 -18.29 -8.67 20.33
N PRO A 597 -19.32 -9.18 21.03
CA PRO A 597 -19.69 -8.65 22.33
C PRO A 597 -18.54 -8.86 23.32
N VAL A 598 -18.10 -7.80 24.01
CA VAL A 598 -17.15 -7.94 25.10
C VAL A 598 -17.87 -8.62 26.25
N SER A 599 -17.49 -9.85 26.60
CA SER A 599 -18.02 -10.52 27.79
C SER A 599 -17.64 -9.69 29.02
N GLN A 600 -18.60 -9.00 29.61
CA GLN A 600 -18.38 -8.38 30.91
C GLN A 600 -18.09 -9.51 31.89
N LYS A 601 -16.84 -9.61 32.36
CA LYS A 601 -16.54 -10.38 33.57
C LYS A 601 -17.49 -9.85 34.65
N ARG A 602 -18.48 -10.65 35.03
CA ARG A 602 -19.24 -10.43 36.26
C ARG A 602 -18.19 -10.30 37.36
N LYS A 603 -18.08 -9.11 37.94
CA LYS A 603 -17.39 -8.96 39.23
C LYS A 603 -18.17 -9.84 40.20
N SER A 604 -17.61 -11.01 40.49
CA SER A 604 -18.03 -11.86 41.60
C SER A 604 -17.65 -11.20 42.90
#